data_AF-A0A5B7VY52-F1
#
_entry.id   AF-A0A5B7VY52-F1
#
_cell.length_a   1.000
_cell.length_b   1.000
_cell.length_c   1.000
_cell.angle_alpha   90.00
_cell.angle_beta   90.00
_cell.angle_gamma   90.00
#
_symmetry.space_group_name_H-M   'P 1'
#
loop_
_entity.id
_entity.type
_entity.pdbx_description
1 polymer ?
#
loop_
_entity_poly.entity_id
_entity_poly.type
_entity_poly.pdbx_seq_one_letter_code
_entity_poly.pdbx_strand_id
1 'polypeptide(L)'
;MRVSLNEIQVVCRKAFEGIGFAPGDCDDAAEMIAWLQLQGLDGIGALKKALVFLHDEVDRPFDTCYEDAAQLTLDAHGQSVLRCAAQAIELGVSKALRGGSAQVRIRHCHNRILLLGYLARCTEQGLNFCVYWRDARQELVATLAAGQSTPSLRVYALPPSARSDEQSINVLISRHFTLLPRLSAEDTDPGDPPLPARQLVAGLEVDDEVWVMLKKLGEQVLVESTEESRRRGAGESSDAR
;
A
#
# COMPACT_ATOMS: atom_id res chain seq x y z
N MET A 1 -19.36 -9.55 7.59
CA MET A 1 -20.01 -10.28 6.47
C MET A 1 -18.98 -11.08 5.66
N ARG A 2 -19.42 -11.85 4.64
CA ARG A 2 -18.52 -12.50 3.66
C ARG A 2 -18.62 -11.87 2.28
N VAL A 3 -17.47 -11.60 1.68
CA VAL A 3 -17.35 -10.89 0.40
C VAL A 3 -16.26 -11.55 -0.45
N SER A 4 -16.43 -11.63 -1.76
CA SER A 4 -15.38 -12.13 -2.64
C SER A 4 -14.18 -11.16 -2.73
N LEU A 5 -12.98 -11.69 -3.02
CA LEU A 5 -11.78 -10.86 -3.22
C LEU A 5 -12.00 -9.79 -4.30
N ASN A 6 -12.65 -10.17 -5.41
CA ASN A 6 -12.95 -9.27 -6.51
C ASN A 6 -13.89 -8.14 -6.09
N GLU A 7 -14.94 -8.43 -5.32
CA GLU A 7 -15.83 -7.39 -4.79
C GLU A 7 -15.10 -6.45 -3.82
N ILE A 8 -14.21 -6.96 -2.97
CA ILE A 8 -13.36 -6.13 -2.11
C ILE A 8 -12.51 -5.19 -2.96
N GLN A 9 -11.83 -5.70 -3.99
CA GLN A 9 -11.00 -4.88 -4.86
C GLN A 9 -11.80 -3.81 -5.60
N VAL A 10 -12.97 -4.17 -6.15
CA VAL A 10 -13.86 -3.23 -6.86
C VAL A 10 -14.35 -2.13 -5.93
N VAL A 11 -14.80 -2.48 -4.73
CA VAL A 11 -15.32 -1.52 -3.75
C VAL A 11 -14.20 -0.64 -3.18
N CYS A 12 -13.01 -1.20 -2.92
CA CYS A 12 -11.85 -0.42 -2.49
C CYS A 12 -11.43 0.60 -3.55
N ARG A 13 -11.33 0.19 -4.82
CA ARG A 13 -10.98 1.10 -5.93
C ARG A 13 -11.92 2.29 -6.02
N LYS A 14 -13.24 2.04 -5.97
CA LYS A 14 -14.25 3.11 -5.95
C LYS A 14 -14.12 4.00 -4.73
N ALA A 15 -13.86 3.42 -3.55
CA ALA A 15 -13.68 4.20 -2.33
C ALA A 15 -12.45 5.13 -2.43
N PHE A 16 -11.32 4.63 -2.94
CA PHE A 16 -10.10 5.43 -3.16
C PHE A 16 -10.31 6.55 -4.18
N GLU A 17 -11.00 6.23 -5.28
CA GLU A 17 -11.40 7.24 -6.27
C GLU A 17 -12.29 8.31 -5.64
N GLY A 18 -13.25 7.92 -4.78
CA GLY A 18 -14.16 8.83 -4.08
C GLY A 18 -13.47 9.81 -3.13
N ILE A 19 -12.32 9.43 -2.58
CA ILE A 19 -11.48 10.30 -1.74
C ILE A 19 -10.31 10.95 -2.51
N GLY A 20 -10.37 10.92 -3.85
CA GLY A 20 -9.47 11.67 -4.72
C GLY A 20 -8.08 11.05 -4.88
N PHE A 21 -7.95 9.73 -4.85
CA PHE A 21 -6.72 9.08 -5.33
C PHE A 21 -6.64 9.17 -6.87
N ALA A 22 -5.43 9.21 -7.42
CA ALA A 22 -5.28 9.11 -8.87
C ALA A 22 -5.71 7.71 -9.36
N PRO A 23 -6.19 7.54 -10.60
CA PRO A 23 -6.70 6.26 -11.08
C PRO A 23 -5.72 5.09 -10.96
N GLY A 24 -4.43 5.32 -11.20
CA GLY A 24 -3.39 4.29 -11.03
C GLY A 24 -3.22 3.87 -9.58
N ASP A 25 -3.21 4.84 -8.66
CA ASP A 25 -3.05 4.59 -7.23
C ASP A 25 -4.27 3.89 -6.62
N CYS A 26 -5.48 4.10 -7.18
CA CYS A 26 -6.68 3.37 -6.77
C CYS A 26 -6.56 1.85 -6.99
N ASP A 27 -6.04 1.47 -8.17
CA ASP A 27 -5.87 0.07 -8.56
C ASP A 27 -4.78 -0.59 -7.73
N ASP A 28 -3.63 0.08 -7.61
CA ASP A 28 -2.51 -0.40 -6.81
C ASP A 28 -2.91 -0.54 -5.34
N ALA A 29 -3.60 0.44 -4.75
CA ALA A 29 -4.02 0.39 -3.35
C ALA A 29 -5.00 -0.77 -3.08
N ALA A 30 -5.99 -0.97 -3.95
CA ALA A 30 -6.93 -2.08 -3.82
C ALA A 30 -6.23 -3.44 -3.91
N GLU A 31 -5.24 -3.58 -4.80
CA GLU A 31 -4.43 -4.79 -4.92
C GLU A 31 -3.52 -5.02 -3.71
N MET A 32 -2.86 -3.96 -3.20
CA MET A 32 -2.01 -4.03 -2.00
C MET A 32 -2.77 -4.61 -0.79
N ILE A 33 -4.01 -4.14 -0.58
CA ILE A 33 -4.86 -4.58 0.52
C ILE A 33 -5.29 -6.03 0.36
N ALA A 34 -5.78 -6.37 -0.84
CA ALA A 34 -6.17 -7.72 -1.19
C ALA A 34 -5.00 -8.69 -0.96
N TRP A 35 -3.81 -8.33 -1.44
CA TRP A 35 -2.61 -9.12 -1.30
C TRP A 35 -2.24 -9.35 0.16
N LEU A 36 -2.25 -8.31 1.01
CA LEU A 36 -1.95 -8.47 2.44
C LEU A 36 -2.92 -9.42 3.12
N GLN A 37 -4.22 -9.32 2.79
CA GLN A 37 -5.21 -10.23 3.31
C GLN A 37 -4.90 -11.68 2.92
N LEU A 38 -4.51 -11.92 1.66
CA LEU A 38 -4.12 -13.25 1.17
C LEU A 38 -2.88 -13.81 1.87
N GLN A 39 -1.93 -12.95 2.23
CA GLN A 39 -0.72 -13.37 2.95
C GLN A 39 -0.92 -13.55 4.47
N GLY A 40 -2.14 -13.37 4.99
CA GLY A 40 -2.40 -13.45 6.44
C GLY A 40 -1.89 -12.24 7.23
N LEU A 41 -1.67 -11.10 6.57
CA LEU A 41 -1.14 -9.87 7.16
C LEU A 41 -2.24 -8.83 7.47
N ASP A 42 -3.48 -9.28 7.64
CA ASP A 42 -4.64 -8.46 8.01
C ASP A 42 -4.81 -7.19 7.16
N GLY A 43 -4.85 -7.36 5.83
CA GLY A 43 -5.03 -6.25 4.88
C GLY A 43 -6.30 -5.43 5.14
N ILE A 44 -7.40 -6.11 5.51
CA ILE A 44 -8.67 -5.44 5.82
C ILE A 44 -8.60 -4.66 7.13
N GLY A 45 -7.98 -5.20 8.18
CA GLY A 45 -7.76 -4.47 9.43
C GLY A 45 -6.79 -3.30 9.25
N ALA A 46 -5.76 -3.45 8.41
CA ALA A 46 -4.88 -2.34 8.02
C ALA A 46 -5.66 -1.24 7.27
N LEU A 47 -6.58 -1.61 6.37
CA LEU A 47 -7.48 -0.68 5.70
C LEU A 47 -8.42 0.02 6.69
N LYS A 48 -9.04 -0.71 7.65
CA LYS A 48 -9.90 -0.12 8.70
C LYS A 48 -9.19 1.02 9.42
N LYS A 49 -7.91 0.80 9.79
CA LYS A 49 -7.08 1.82 10.44
C LYS A 49 -6.72 2.97 9.48
N ALA A 50 -6.49 2.69 8.21
CA ALA A 50 -6.15 3.69 7.19
C ALA A 50 -7.30 4.66 6.93
N LEU A 51 -8.52 4.14 6.77
CA LEU A 51 -9.71 4.92 6.42
C LEU A 51 -10.01 6.05 7.41
N VAL A 52 -9.57 5.93 8.67
CA VAL A 52 -9.69 6.99 9.70
C VAL A 52 -8.94 8.27 9.30
N PHE A 53 -7.85 8.15 8.57
CA PHE A 53 -6.98 9.27 8.20
C PHE A 53 -7.14 9.67 6.73
N LEU A 54 -7.36 8.68 5.85
CA LEU A 54 -7.39 8.87 4.40
C LEU A 54 -8.44 9.89 3.90
N HIS A 55 -9.58 10.01 4.60
CA HIS A 55 -10.65 10.92 4.20
C HIS A 55 -10.26 12.41 4.31
N ASP A 56 -9.44 12.75 5.30
CA ASP A 56 -9.05 14.13 5.60
C ASP A 56 -7.71 14.52 4.97
N GLU A 57 -7.08 13.59 4.24
CA GLU A 57 -5.81 13.86 3.57
C GLU A 57 -5.98 14.87 2.44
N VAL A 58 -5.14 15.90 2.47
CA VAL A 58 -5.00 16.82 1.35
C VAL A 58 -4.11 16.16 0.30
N ASP A 59 -4.66 16.01 -0.91
CA ASP A 59 -3.88 15.54 -2.03
C ASP A 59 -2.79 16.55 -2.38
N ARG A 60 -1.54 16.13 -2.23
CA ARG A 60 -0.37 16.88 -2.69
C ARG A 60 0.74 15.95 -3.16
N PRO A 61 1.57 16.39 -4.11
CA PRO A 61 2.75 15.65 -4.53
C PRO A 61 3.74 15.49 -3.36
N PHE A 62 4.51 14.40 -3.40
CA PHE A 62 5.62 14.20 -2.47
C PHE A 62 6.80 15.09 -2.88
N ASP A 63 7.49 15.67 -1.89
CA ASP A 63 8.70 16.46 -2.17
C ASP A 63 9.94 15.59 -2.21
N THR A 64 10.75 15.72 -3.26
CA THR A 64 12.07 15.10 -3.31
C THR A 64 13.03 15.82 -2.38
N CYS A 65 13.30 15.23 -1.21
CA CYS A 65 14.27 15.73 -0.25
C CYS A 65 15.72 15.49 -0.70
N TYR A 66 15.97 14.33 -1.30
CA TYR A 66 17.29 13.93 -1.78
C TYR A 66 17.17 12.88 -2.88
N GLU A 67 18.02 12.98 -3.89
CA GLU A 67 18.12 11.99 -4.95
C GLU A 67 19.54 11.90 -5.48
N ASP A 68 20.07 10.68 -5.60
CA ASP A 68 21.29 10.38 -6.35
C ASP A 68 21.13 9.09 -7.18
N ALA A 69 22.23 8.51 -7.66
CA ALA A 69 22.20 7.29 -8.48
C ALA A 69 21.63 6.04 -7.77
N ALA A 70 21.71 5.96 -6.45
CA ALA A 70 21.30 4.81 -5.64
C ALA A 70 20.29 5.15 -4.53
N GLN A 71 20.05 6.42 -4.24
CA GLN A 71 19.19 6.84 -3.13
C GLN A 71 18.07 7.76 -3.60
N LEU A 72 16.92 7.63 -2.94
CA LEU A 72 15.76 8.50 -3.08
C LEU A 72 15.18 8.74 -1.68
N THR A 73 15.04 10.01 -1.29
CA THR A 73 14.30 10.40 -0.09
C THR A 73 13.19 11.35 -0.46
N LEU A 74 11.96 10.98 -0.12
CA LEU A 74 10.75 11.76 -0.34
C LEU A 74 10.13 12.20 0.98
N ASP A 75 9.43 13.32 0.98
CA ASP A 75 8.52 13.73 2.04
C ASP A 75 7.08 13.49 1.59
N ALA A 76 6.40 12.55 2.25
CA ALA A 76 4.99 12.24 2.04
C ALA A 76 4.07 13.14 2.84
N HIS A 77 4.60 14.09 3.62
CA HIS A 77 3.82 15.24 4.03
C HIS A 77 2.62 14.94 4.95
N GLY A 78 2.67 13.80 5.62
CA GLY A 78 1.60 13.26 6.47
C GLY A 78 0.66 12.32 5.74
N GLN A 79 0.82 12.08 4.43
CA GLN A 79 -0.06 11.24 3.61
C GLN A 79 0.27 9.74 3.74
N SER A 80 -0.72 8.92 3.44
CA SER A 80 -0.58 7.47 3.32
C SER A 80 0.38 7.08 2.20
N VAL A 81 1.13 6.01 2.43
CA VAL A 81 1.95 5.38 1.36
C VAL A 81 1.10 4.96 0.16
N LEU A 82 -0.20 4.71 0.33
CA LEU A 82 -1.07 4.30 -0.77
C LEU A 82 -1.22 5.34 -1.88
N ARG A 83 -0.98 6.64 -1.61
CA ARG A 83 -1.25 7.71 -2.59
C ARG A 83 -0.26 7.82 -3.73
N CYS A 84 0.99 7.39 -3.56
CA CYS A 84 1.96 7.41 -4.66
C CYS A 84 3.18 6.52 -4.41
N ALA A 85 3.09 5.53 -3.50
CA ALA A 85 4.21 4.63 -3.23
C ALA A 85 4.72 3.92 -4.49
N ALA A 86 3.82 3.59 -5.41
CA ALA A 86 4.14 2.94 -6.68
C ALA A 86 5.28 3.68 -7.41
N GLN A 87 5.15 4.99 -7.59
CA GLN A 87 6.12 5.82 -8.31
C GLN A 87 7.47 5.88 -7.59
N ALA A 88 7.45 6.03 -6.27
CA ALA A 88 8.66 6.07 -5.45
C ALA A 88 9.43 4.75 -5.51
N ILE A 89 8.70 3.63 -5.45
CA ILE A 89 9.28 2.29 -5.52
C ILE A 89 9.80 1.99 -6.93
N GLU A 90 9.05 2.30 -7.98
CA GLU A 90 9.47 2.07 -9.37
C GLU A 90 10.77 2.84 -9.70
N LEU A 91 10.90 4.07 -9.20
CA LEU A 91 12.16 4.82 -9.32
C LEU A 91 13.30 4.12 -8.56
N GLY A 92 13.05 3.63 -7.33
CA GLY A 92 14.02 2.83 -6.58
C GLY A 92 14.42 1.53 -7.29
N VAL A 93 13.44 0.81 -7.84
CA VAL A 93 13.62 -0.41 -8.65
C VAL A 93 14.51 -0.10 -9.85
N SER A 94 14.22 0.96 -10.60
CA SER A 94 15.03 1.40 -11.74
C SER A 94 16.48 1.72 -11.34
N LYS A 95 16.69 2.40 -10.20
CA LYS A 95 18.03 2.65 -9.64
C LYS A 95 18.74 1.33 -9.30
N ALA A 96 18.07 0.39 -8.64
CA ALA A 96 18.65 -0.91 -8.29
C ALA A 96 18.96 -1.77 -9.51
N LEU A 97 18.13 -1.72 -10.55
CA LEU A 97 18.38 -2.43 -11.81
C LEU A 97 19.65 -1.92 -12.51
N ARG A 98 19.90 -0.61 -12.45
CA ARG A 98 21.09 0.03 -13.05
C ARG A 98 22.35 -0.10 -12.19
N GLY A 99 22.25 0.13 -10.88
CA GLY A 99 23.38 0.23 -9.95
C GLY A 99 23.60 -0.99 -9.05
N GLY A 100 22.77 -2.03 -9.16
CA GLY A 100 22.85 -3.25 -8.35
C GLY A 100 22.09 -3.17 -7.02
N SER A 101 21.91 -1.96 -6.46
CA SER A 101 21.09 -1.71 -5.26
C SER A 101 20.56 -0.28 -5.22
N ALA A 102 19.51 -0.06 -4.45
CA ALA A 102 18.97 1.27 -4.17
C ALA A 102 18.32 1.36 -2.79
N GLN A 103 18.28 2.56 -2.22
CA GLN A 103 17.56 2.88 -1.00
C GLN A 103 16.48 3.92 -1.29
N VAL A 104 15.24 3.60 -0.96
CA VAL A 104 14.11 4.54 -0.96
C VAL A 104 13.70 4.81 0.48
N ARG A 105 13.57 6.08 0.84
CA ARG A 105 13.02 6.52 2.11
C ARG A 105 11.83 7.44 1.89
N ILE A 106 10.71 7.14 2.52
CA ILE A 106 9.52 7.99 2.50
C ILE A 106 9.32 8.51 3.93
N ARG A 107 9.46 9.82 4.12
CA ARG A 107 9.32 10.52 5.40
C ARG A 107 7.89 11.02 5.58
N HIS A 108 7.50 11.25 6.83
CA HIS A 108 6.17 11.71 7.23
C HIS A 108 5.03 10.93 6.54
N CYS A 109 5.05 9.60 6.60
CA CYS A 109 4.04 8.74 6.00
C CYS A 109 3.37 7.81 7.02
N HIS A 110 2.16 7.38 6.73
CA HIS A 110 1.44 6.36 7.49
C HIS A 110 0.94 5.19 6.62
N ASN A 111 0.28 4.22 7.26
CA ASN A 111 -0.15 2.94 6.66
C ASN A 111 0.95 2.12 5.98
N ARG A 112 2.16 2.18 6.53
CA ARG A 112 3.41 1.63 5.98
C ARG A 112 3.38 0.14 5.64
N ILE A 113 2.65 -0.68 6.41
CA ILE A 113 2.51 -2.11 6.14
C ILE A 113 1.86 -2.38 4.76
N LEU A 114 1.01 -1.47 4.27
CA LEU A 114 0.33 -1.60 2.98
C LEU A 114 1.32 -1.60 1.81
N LEU A 115 2.49 -0.98 1.98
CA LEU A 115 3.55 -0.95 0.96
C LEU A 115 4.03 -2.36 0.56
N LEU A 116 3.96 -3.33 1.48
CA LEU A 116 4.44 -4.69 1.21
C LEU A 116 3.69 -5.34 0.03
N GLY A 117 2.42 -5.00 -0.17
CA GLY A 117 1.65 -5.52 -1.31
C GLY A 117 2.20 -5.07 -2.66
N TYR A 118 2.70 -3.84 -2.75
CA TYR A 118 3.31 -3.34 -3.98
C TYR A 118 4.67 -3.98 -4.21
N LEU A 119 5.49 -4.05 -3.15
CA LEU A 119 6.84 -4.64 -3.23
C LEU A 119 6.80 -6.12 -3.65
N ALA A 120 5.78 -6.86 -3.22
CA ALA A 120 5.60 -8.26 -3.62
C ALA A 120 5.50 -8.44 -5.14
N ARG A 121 4.81 -7.52 -5.84
CA ARG A 121 4.75 -7.53 -7.32
C ARG A 121 6.11 -7.26 -7.94
N CYS A 122 6.89 -6.35 -7.33
CA CYS A 122 8.23 -6.02 -7.83
C CYS A 122 9.24 -7.18 -7.67
N THR A 123 8.96 -8.21 -6.86
CA THR A 123 9.87 -9.38 -6.69
C THR A 123 10.03 -10.19 -7.98
N GLU A 124 9.06 -10.14 -8.88
CA GLU A 124 9.10 -10.81 -10.19
C GLU A 124 10.24 -10.31 -11.09
N GLN A 125 10.75 -9.11 -10.81
CA GLN A 125 11.88 -8.51 -11.53
C GLN A 125 13.24 -9.04 -11.07
N GLY A 126 13.27 -10.08 -10.23
CA GLY A 126 14.51 -10.67 -9.70
C GLY A 126 15.18 -9.81 -8.63
N LEU A 127 14.41 -9.01 -7.91
CA LEU A 127 14.88 -8.09 -6.87
C LEU A 127 14.55 -8.60 -5.46
N ASN A 128 15.46 -8.34 -4.54
CA ASN A 128 15.29 -8.56 -3.11
C ASN A 128 14.94 -7.23 -2.44
N PHE A 129 14.03 -7.29 -1.49
CA PHE A 129 13.58 -6.14 -0.72
C PHE A 129 13.83 -6.38 0.77
N CYS A 130 14.33 -5.36 1.46
CA CYS A 130 14.32 -5.27 2.92
C CYS A 130 13.69 -3.94 3.30
N VAL A 131 12.63 -4.00 4.08
CA VAL A 131 11.79 -2.88 4.42
C VAL A 131 11.73 -2.77 5.92
N TYR A 132 11.89 -1.56 6.44
CA TYR A 132 11.72 -1.37 7.87
C TYR A 132 11.11 -0.01 8.19
N TRP A 133 10.35 0.01 9.27
CA TRP A 133 9.78 1.21 9.86
C TRP A 133 9.64 1.02 11.37
N ARG A 134 9.48 2.12 12.09
CA ARG A 134 9.19 2.08 13.52
C ARG A 134 7.90 2.81 13.82
N ASP A 135 7.27 2.35 14.88
CA ASP A 135 6.24 3.06 15.61
C ASP A 135 6.76 3.39 17.01
N ALA A 136 5.93 3.98 17.87
CA ALA A 136 6.32 4.43 19.21
C ALA A 136 6.90 3.32 20.12
N ARG A 137 6.59 2.06 19.86
CA ARG A 137 6.95 0.92 20.73
C ARG A 137 7.52 -0.29 20.00
N GLN A 138 7.64 -0.22 18.68
CA GLN A 138 8.00 -1.38 17.88
C GLN A 138 8.77 -0.98 16.63
N GLU A 139 9.69 -1.84 16.21
CA GLU A 139 10.33 -1.81 14.90
C GLU A 139 9.81 -3.01 14.11
N LEU A 140 9.39 -2.77 12.87
CA LEU A 140 8.95 -3.81 11.95
C LEU A 140 9.98 -3.93 10.84
N VAL A 141 10.36 -5.16 10.54
CA VAL A 141 11.28 -5.49 9.44
C VAL A 141 10.63 -6.55 8.58
N ALA A 142 10.41 -6.24 7.30
CA ALA A 142 9.90 -7.16 6.30
C ALA A 142 10.96 -7.43 5.23
N THR A 143 11.04 -8.66 4.77
CA THR A 143 11.94 -9.04 3.67
C THR A 143 11.20 -9.84 2.62
N LEU A 144 11.47 -9.55 1.35
CA LEU A 144 10.97 -10.31 0.20
C LEU A 144 12.16 -10.72 -0.67
N ALA A 145 12.24 -12.01 -0.99
CA ALA A 145 13.30 -12.54 -1.84
C ALA A 145 12.90 -12.48 -3.32
N ALA A 146 13.88 -12.38 -4.21
CA ALA A 146 13.67 -12.41 -5.65
C ALA A 146 12.83 -13.63 -6.07
N GLY A 147 11.74 -13.40 -6.82
CA GLY A 147 10.82 -14.44 -7.28
C GLY A 147 9.94 -15.07 -6.18
N GLN A 148 10.01 -14.59 -4.94
CA GLN A 148 9.17 -15.04 -3.84
C GLN A 148 8.21 -13.93 -3.44
N SER A 149 6.93 -14.16 -3.63
CA SER A 149 5.90 -13.19 -3.26
C SER A 149 5.67 -13.15 -1.76
N THR A 150 5.77 -14.26 -1.02
CA THR A 150 5.50 -14.26 0.42
C THR A 150 6.59 -13.53 1.24
N PRO A 151 6.24 -12.49 2.02
CA PRO A 151 7.20 -11.76 2.83
C PRO A 151 7.51 -12.54 4.12
N SER A 152 8.70 -12.33 4.68
CA SER A 152 8.97 -12.60 6.09
C SER A 152 8.87 -11.29 6.86
N LEU A 153 7.97 -11.20 7.84
CA LEU A 153 7.78 -10.02 8.68
C LEU A 153 8.19 -10.34 10.12
N ARG A 154 8.94 -9.44 10.75
CA ARG A 154 9.35 -9.53 12.16
C ARG A 154 9.00 -8.24 12.89
N VAL A 155 8.57 -8.37 14.13
CA VAL A 155 8.27 -7.25 15.02
C VAL A 155 9.17 -7.32 16.24
N TYR A 156 9.90 -6.24 16.49
CA TYR A 156 10.79 -6.08 17.63
C TYR A 156 10.24 -5.01 18.57
N ALA A 157 10.13 -5.34 19.85
CA ALA A 157 9.74 -4.35 20.86
C ALA A 157 10.86 -3.32 21.07
N LEU A 158 10.51 -2.03 21.06
CA LEU A 158 11.43 -0.94 21.35
C LEU A 158 11.27 -0.48 22.82
N PRO A 159 12.38 -0.09 23.48
CA PRO A 159 12.31 0.42 24.84
C PRO A 159 11.50 1.73 24.90
N PRO A 160 10.78 1.99 26.01
CA PRO A 160 9.90 3.17 26.16
C PRO A 160 10.60 4.54 26.00
N SER A 161 11.92 4.56 26.11
CA SER A 161 12.77 5.75 25.96
C SER A 161 13.20 6.04 24.52
N ALA A 162 12.72 5.27 23.54
CA ALA A 162 12.94 5.59 22.14
C ALA A 162 12.32 6.96 21.83
N ARG A 163 13.13 7.90 21.32
CA ARG A 163 12.65 9.21 20.85
C ARG A 163 11.50 9.01 19.87
N SER A 164 10.58 9.98 19.81
CA SER A 164 9.54 10.04 18.77
C SER A 164 10.20 9.82 17.42
N ASP A 165 9.98 8.65 16.83
CA ASP A 165 10.58 8.36 15.54
C ASP A 165 9.82 9.14 14.46
N GLU A 166 10.59 9.64 13.50
CA GLU A 166 10.05 10.23 12.30
C GLU A 166 9.21 9.16 11.59
N GLN A 167 7.90 9.41 11.43
CA GLN A 167 6.96 8.50 10.81
C GLN A 167 7.40 8.21 9.36
N SER A 168 8.23 7.19 9.17
CA SER A 168 8.93 6.96 7.91
C SER A 168 9.06 5.48 7.62
N ILE A 169 9.16 5.14 6.33
CA ILE A 169 9.48 3.79 5.87
C ILE A 169 10.74 3.83 5.02
N ASN A 170 11.58 2.83 5.23
CA ASN A 170 12.84 2.66 4.51
C ASN A 170 12.75 1.35 3.73
N VAL A 171 13.12 1.40 2.46
CA VAL A 171 13.15 0.26 1.55
C VAL A 171 14.54 0.17 0.97
N LEU A 172 15.22 -0.95 1.21
CA LEU A 172 16.42 -1.34 0.51
C LEU A 172 16.05 -2.35 -0.57
N ILE A 173 16.55 -2.10 -1.77
CA ILE A 173 16.31 -2.90 -2.98
C ILE A 173 17.67 -3.41 -3.45
N SER A 174 17.80 -4.70 -3.75
CA SER A 174 19.06 -5.28 -4.19
C SER A 174 18.88 -6.44 -5.17
N ARG A 175 19.76 -6.48 -6.19
CA ARG A 175 19.87 -7.62 -7.11
C ARG A 175 20.75 -8.75 -6.58
N HIS A 176 21.71 -8.42 -5.71
CA HIS A 176 22.87 -9.28 -5.45
C HIS A 176 22.89 -9.87 -4.05
N PHE A 177 22.13 -9.31 -3.13
CA PHE A 177 22.10 -9.76 -1.75
C PHE A 177 20.71 -9.62 -1.15
N THR A 178 20.44 -10.44 -0.15
CA THR A 178 19.25 -10.37 0.68
C THR A 178 19.70 -9.95 2.07
N LEU A 179 19.13 -8.86 2.60
CA LEU A 179 19.24 -8.61 4.04
C LEU A 179 18.17 -9.43 4.74
N LEU A 180 18.55 -10.13 5.80
CA LEU A 180 17.63 -10.92 6.60
C LEU A 180 17.31 -10.17 7.90
N PRO A 181 16.09 -10.31 8.43
CA PRO A 181 15.77 -9.81 9.76
C PRO A 181 16.69 -10.47 10.79
N ARG A 182 16.94 -9.78 11.90
CA ARG A 182 17.63 -10.41 13.04
C ARG A 182 16.75 -11.54 13.57
N LEU A 183 17.36 -12.66 13.92
CA LEU A 183 16.66 -13.78 14.53
C LEU A 183 16.94 -13.77 16.04
N SER A 184 15.89 -13.73 16.85
CA SER A 184 15.88 -13.94 18.29
C SER A 184 14.80 -14.95 18.65
N ALA A 185 15.01 -15.71 19.73
CA ALA A 185 14.01 -16.66 20.23
C ALA A 185 12.72 -15.98 20.73
N GLU A 186 12.77 -14.67 20.98
CA GLU A 186 11.65 -13.85 21.47
C GLU A 186 10.89 -13.15 20.33
N ASP A 187 11.33 -13.31 19.07
CA ASP A 187 10.71 -12.63 17.94
C ASP A 187 9.33 -13.21 17.63
N THR A 188 8.33 -12.32 17.52
CA THR A 188 6.98 -12.71 17.10
C THR A 188 6.87 -12.63 15.58
N ASP A 189 6.36 -13.69 14.96
CA ASP A 189 5.81 -13.60 13.60
C ASP A 189 4.41 -13.00 13.72
N PRO A 190 4.18 -11.76 13.27
CA PRO A 190 2.90 -11.09 13.47
C PRO A 190 1.82 -11.54 12.48
N GLY A 191 2.18 -12.35 11.47
CA GLY A 191 1.27 -12.79 10.43
C GLY A 191 0.60 -14.11 10.76
N ASP A 192 -0.66 -14.24 10.36
CA ASP A 192 -1.28 -15.54 10.18
C ASP A 192 -0.64 -16.23 8.95
N PRO A 193 -0.67 -17.57 8.86
CA PRO A 193 -0.25 -18.25 7.65
C PRO A 193 -1.08 -17.77 6.44
N PRO A 194 -0.51 -17.74 5.22
CA PRO A 194 -1.23 -17.34 4.02
C PRO A 194 -2.55 -18.10 3.86
N LEU A 195 -3.59 -17.39 3.41
CA LEU A 195 -4.94 -17.94 3.29
C LEU A 195 -4.97 -19.06 2.24
N PRO A 196 -5.46 -20.27 2.59
CA PRO A 196 -5.56 -21.37 1.64
C PRO A 196 -6.61 -21.09 0.55
N ALA A 197 -6.37 -21.58 -0.66
CA ALA A 197 -7.24 -21.37 -1.83
C ALA A 197 -8.73 -21.70 -1.57
N ARG A 198 -9.03 -22.68 -0.71
CA ARG A 198 -10.41 -23.05 -0.33
C ARG A 198 -11.17 -21.92 0.38
N GLN A 199 -10.48 -21.08 1.16
CA GLN A 199 -11.10 -19.96 1.87
C GLN A 199 -11.39 -18.80 0.89
N LEU A 200 -10.62 -18.68 -0.19
CA LEU A 200 -10.88 -17.68 -1.24
C LEU A 200 -12.19 -17.95 -1.97
N VAL A 201 -12.52 -19.23 -2.21
CA VAL A 201 -13.81 -19.64 -2.80
C VAL A 201 -14.97 -19.33 -1.86
N ALA A 202 -14.76 -19.43 -0.56
CA ALA A 202 -15.80 -19.20 0.45
C ALA A 202 -16.07 -17.71 0.75
N GLY A 203 -15.27 -16.80 0.18
CA GLY A 203 -15.28 -15.38 0.49
C GLY A 203 -14.46 -15.04 1.74
N LEU A 204 -13.95 -13.81 1.76
CA LEU A 204 -13.20 -13.23 2.87
C LEU A 204 -14.16 -12.63 3.90
N GLU A 205 -13.82 -12.79 5.17
CA GLU A 205 -14.53 -12.10 6.24
C GLU A 205 -14.13 -10.62 6.26
N VAL A 206 -15.13 -9.76 6.19
CA VAL A 206 -14.97 -8.30 6.22
C VAL A 206 -15.82 -7.78 7.36
N ASP A 207 -15.23 -6.91 8.18
CA ASP A 207 -15.93 -6.15 9.21
C ASP A 207 -17.04 -5.29 8.58
N ASP A 208 -18.24 -5.33 9.17
CA ASP A 208 -19.42 -4.68 8.61
C ASP A 208 -19.26 -3.15 8.58
N GLU A 209 -18.57 -2.56 9.55
CA GLU A 209 -18.32 -1.11 9.61
C GLU A 209 -17.38 -0.68 8.49
N VAL A 210 -16.30 -1.45 8.26
CA VAL A 210 -15.34 -1.19 7.18
C VAL A 210 -16.04 -1.18 5.83
N TRP A 211 -16.90 -2.16 5.60
CA TRP A 211 -17.61 -2.29 4.33
C TRP A 211 -18.63 -1.18 4.10
N VAL A 212 -19.38 -0.80 5.13
CA VAL A 212 -20.30 0.33 5.07
C VAL A 212 -19.52 1.62 4.76
N MET A 213 -18.38 1.82 5.42
CA MET A 213 -17.53 2.98 5.17
C MET A 213 -16.99 3.01 3.73
N LEU A 214 -16.49 1.89 3.22
CA LEU A 214 -16.00 1.81 1.83
C LEU A 214 -17.10 2.09 0.81
N LYS A 215 -18.31 1.54 1.00
CA LYS A 215 -19.43 1.83 0.10
C LYS A 215 -19.82 3.30 0.13
N LYS A 216 -19.89 3.91 1.32
CA LYS A 216 -20.17 5.33 1.48
C LYS A 216 -19.14 6.22 0.76
N LEU A 217 -17.85 5.89 0.86
CA LEU A 217 -16.81 6.62 0.13
C LEU A 217 -16.92 6.41 -1.38
N GLY A 218 -17.21 5.18 -1.83
CA GLY A 218 -17.40 4.88 -3.24
C GLY A 218 -18.64 5.54 -3.88
N GLU A 219 -19.64 5.90 -3.08
CA GLU A 219 -20.79 6.69 -3.55
C GLU A 219 -20.40 8.13 -3.95
N GLN A 220 -19.28 8.67 -3.43
CA GLN A 220 -18.80 10.01 -3.79
C GLN A 220 -18.31 10.10 -5.25
N VAL A 221 -17.96 8.97 -5.86
CA VAL A 221 -17.60 8.86 -7.29
C VAL A 221 -18.83 8.99 -8.20
N LEU A 222 -20.01 8.66 -7.69
CA LEU A 222 -21.25 8.73 -8.48
C LEU A 222 -21.64 10.19 -8.65
N VAL A 223 -21.17 10.80 -9.74
CA VAL A 223 -21.79 12.00 -10.30
C VAL A 223 -23.30 11.72 -10.35
N GLU A 224 -24.10 12.56 -9.68
CA GLU A 224 -25.55 12.51 -9.84
C GLU A 224 -25.84 12.49 -11.35
N SER A 225 -26.50 11.43 -11.81
CA SER A 225 -27.01 11.39 -13.18
C SER A 225 -28.12 12.43 -13.32
N THR A 226 -27.74 13.70 -13.40
CA THR A 226 -28.65 14.77 -13.74
C THR A 226 -29.32 14.38 -15.06
N GLU A 227 -30.62 14.65 -15.18
CA GLU A 227 -31.37 14.35 -16.40
C GLU A 227 -30.71 14.95 -17.66
N GLU A 228 -29.88 15.98 -17.47
CA GLU A 228 -29.06 16.62 -18.50
C GLU A 228 -27.97 15.69 -19.07
N SER A 229 -27.27 14.90 -18.24
CA SER A 229 -26.31 13.87 -18.70
C SER A 229 -26.98 12.71 -19.43
N ARG A 230 -28.24 12.39 -19.10
CA ARG A 230 -29.04 11.39 -19.83
C ARG A 230 -29.54 11.90 -21.18
N ARG A 231 -29.85 13.21 -21.27
CA ARG A 231 -30.32 13.83 -22.52
C ARG A 231 -29.18 14.09 -23.51
N ARG A 232 -27.99 14.50 -23.04
CA ARG A 232 -26.85 14.87 -23.89
C ARG A 232 -25.80 13.77 -23.97
N GLY A 233 -26.21 12.52 -24.19
CA GLY A 233 -25.29 11.38 -24.19
C GLY A 233 -23.95 11.67 -24.89
N ALA A 234 -22.85 11.12 -24.37
CA ALA A 234 -21.50 11.39 -24.85
C ALA A 234 -21.38 11.04 -26.34
N GLY A 235 -21.54 12.03 -27.20
CA GLY A 235 -21.62 11.84 -28.65
C GLY A 235 -22.39 12.88 -29.45
N GLU A 236 -23.01 13.91 -28.85
CA GLU A 236 -23.58 14.99 -29.65
C GLU A 236 -22.47 15.94 -30.13
N SER A 237 -21.82 15.56 -31.24
CA SER A 237 -21.04 16.49 -32.05
C SER A 237 -21.96 17.61 -32.50
N SER A 238 -21.67 18.83 -32.08
CA SER A 238 -22.30 20.05 -32.57
C SER A 238 -21.91 20.28 -34.04
N ASP A 239 -22.56 19.58 -34.95
CA ASP A 239 -22.64 19.99 -36.35
C ASP A 239 -23.94 20.78 -36.53
N ALA A 240 -23.84 22.11 -36.53
CA ALA A 240 -24.70 23.00 -37.33
C ALA A 240 -24.37 24.49 -37.10
N ARG A 241 -23.46 25.03 -37.93
CA ARG A 241 -23.63 26.16 -38.86
C ARG A 241 -22.38 27.04 -38.99
#